data_AF-B0F189-F1
#
_entry.id   AF-B0F189-F1
#
_cell.length_a   1.000
_cell.length_b   1.000
_cell.length_c   1.000
_cell.angle_alpha   90.00
_cell.angle_beta   90.00
_cell.angle_gamma   90.00
#
_symmetry.space_group_name_H-M   'P 1'
#
loop_
_entity.id
_entity.type
_entity.pdbx_description
1 polymer ?
#
loop_
_entity_poly.entity_id
_entity_poly.type
_entity_poly.pdbx_seq_one_letter_code
_entity_poly.pdbx_strand_id
1 'polypeptide(L)'
;AAADSEKNPAMPLDTCVAMTEGSIGFWLVNALDNELKEQGIEKEVAAVVTQVIVDKNDQAFTNPTKPIGPFLSEEEAKKQMEETGASFKEDSGRGWRKVVPSPKPVGIKEANVIRNLVDSGVVVVSAGGGGVPVIEDPTT
;
A
#
# COMPACT_ATOMS: atom_id res chain seq x y z
N ALA A 1 -17.41 0.28 -3.24
CA ALA A 1 -16.92 0.00 -4.62
C ALA A 1 -18.10 -0.45 -5.48
N ALA A 2 -18.03 -0.41 -6.82
CA ALA A 2 -19.19 -0.77 -7.66
C ALA A 2 -19.71 -2.21 -7.44
N ALA A 3 -18.88 -3.11 -6.92
CA ALA A 3 -19.23 -4.49 -6.58
C ALA A 3 -19.44 -4.73 -5.07
N ASP A 4 -19.44 -3.68 -4.26
CA ASP A 4 -19.55 -3.75 -2.80
C ASP A 4 -20.99 -4.10 -2.38
N SER A 5 -21.14 -5.18 -1.63
CA SER A 5 -22.42 -5.65 -1.12
C SER A 5 -22.21 -6.53 0.11
N GLU A 6 -23.26 -6.81 0.87
CA GLU A 6 -23.19 -7.73 2.02
C GLU A 6 -22.63 -9.12 1.63
N LYS A 7 -22.90 -9.57 0.40
CA LYS A 7 -22.41 -10.85 -0.14
C LYS A 7 -21.04 -10.75 -0.83
N ASN A 8 -20.55 -9.54 -1.08
CA ASN A 8 -19.26 -9.28 -1.72
C ASN A 8 -18.70 -7.92 -1.20
N PRO A 9 -18.27 -7.86 0.06
CA PRO A 9 -17.86 -6.60 0.66
C PRO A 9 -16.59 -6.05 -0.01
N ALA A 10 -16.49 -4.73 -0.12
CA ALA A 10 -15.24 -4.10 -0.51
C ALA A 10 -14.12 -4.48 0.47
N MET A 11 -12.94 -4.79 -0.07
CA MET A 11 -11.79 -5.11 0.74
C MET A 11 -11.32 -3.88 1.54
N PRO A 12 -10.96 -4.06 2.81
CA PRO A 12 -10.25 -3.06 3.59
C PRO A 12 -8.97 -2.56 2.89
N LEU A 13 -8.56 -1.32 3.18
CA LEU A 13 -7.47 -0.66 2.44
C LEU A 13 -6.12 -1.36 2.63
N ASP A 14 -5.84 -1.84 3.83
CA ASP A 14 -4.66 -2.67 4.16
C ASP A 14 -4.60 -3.95 3.31
N THR A 15 -5.73 -4.63 3.14
CA THR A 15 -5.87 -5.79 2.25
C THR A 15 -5.58 -5.39 0.80
N CYS A 16 -6.11 -4.25 0.35
CA CYS A 16 -5.82 -3.75 -0.99
C CYS A 16 -4.32 -3.44 -1.18
N VAL A 17 -3.63 -2.89 -0.16
CA VAL A 17 -2.18 -2.66 -0.21
C VAL A 17 -1.43 -3.99 -0.28
N ALA A 18 -1.79 -4.98 0.53
CA ALA A 18 -1.15 -6.30 0.48
C ALA A 18 -1.34 -6.97 -0.91
N MET A 19 -2.53 -6.86 -1.49
CA MET A 19 -2.81 -7.36 -2.85
C MET A 19 -1.96 -6.65 -3.90
N THR A 20 -1.79 -5.33 -3.81
CA THR A 20 -0.96 -4.59 -4.78
C THR A 20 0.53 -4.84 -4.58
N GLU A 21 1.01 -5.07 -3.36
CA GLU A 21 2.37 -5.55 -3.11
C GLU A 21 2.62 -6.89 -3.78
N GLY A 22 1.67 -7.83 -3.65
CA GLY A 22 1.76 -9.14 -4.31
C GLY A 22 1.79 -9.03 -5.84
N SER A 23 0.87 -8.26 -6.44
CA SER A 23 0.79 -8.16 -7.90
C SER A 23 1.96 -7.39 -8.51
N ILE A 24 2.37 -6.26 -7.92
CA ILE A 24 3.52 -5.48 -8.38
C ILE A 24 4.81 -6.24 -8.11
N GLY A 25 4.93 -6.88 -6.94
CA GLY A 25 6.06 -7.73 -6.59
C GLY A 25 6.25 -8.87 -7.59
N PHE A 26 5.17 -9.56 -7.98
CA PHE A 26 5.19 -10.58 -9.02
C PHE A 26 5.74 -10.05 -10.35
N TRP A 27 5.25 -8.90 -10.83
CA TRP A 27 5.72 -8.33 -12.09
C TRP A 27 7.20 -7.92 -12.03
N LEU A 28 7.62 -7.28 -10.94
CA LEU A 28 9.00 -6.83 -10.76
C LEU A 28 9.97 -8.02 -10.63
N VAL A 29 9.61 -9.04 -9.84
CA VAL A 29 10.43 -10.25 -9.68
C VAL A 29 10.65 -10.91 -11.04
N ASN A 30 9.59 -11.12 -11.82
CA ASN A 30 9.71 -11.74 -13.15
C ASN A 30 10.58 -10.90 -14.11
N ALA A 31 10.40 -9.58 -14.11
CA ALA A 31 11.16 -8.70 -14.98
C ALA A 31 12.66 -8.69 -14.61
N LEU A 32 12.98 -8.61 -13.32
CA LEU A 32 14.35 -8.64 -12.83
C LEU A 32 15.01 -10.00 -13.06
N ASP A 33 14.32 -11.10 -12.78
CA ASP A 33 14.84 -12.45 -12.99
C ASP A 33 15.18 -12.69 -14.47
N ASN A 34 14.32 -12.27 -15.40
CA ASN A 34 14.59 -12.36 -16.83
C ASN A 34 15.80 -11.52 -17.26
N GLU A 35 15.89 -10.27 -16.82
CA GLU A 35 17.01 -9.39 -17.16
C GLU A 35 18.34 -9.90 -16.58
N LEU A 36 18.35 -10.34 -15.32
CA LEU A 36 19.56 -10.89 -14.69
C LEU A 36 20.07 -12.11 -15.46
N LYS A 37 19.17 -13.00 -15.90
CA LYS A 37 19.52 -14.15 -16.74
C LYS A 37 20.09 -13.72 -18.10
N GLU A 38 19.50 -12.72 -18.75
CA GLU A 38 20.00 -12.19 -20.03
C GLU A 38 21.42 -11.60 -19.88
N GLN A 39 21.70 -10.96 -18.76
CA GLN A 39 23.03 -10.41 -18.44
C GLN A 39 24.03 -11.45 -17.90
N GLY A 40 23.63 -12.73 -17.75
CA GLY A 40 24.47 -13.78 -17.17
C GLY A 40 24.79 -13.56 -15.69
N ILE A 41 23.93 -12.85 -14.96
CA ILE A 41 24.09 -12.56 -13.53
C ILE A 41 23.29 -13.59 -12.73
N GLU A 42 24.00 -14.42 -11.95
CA GLU A 42 23.37 -15.40 -11.06
C GLU A 42 22.98 -14.74 -9.72
N LYS A 43 21.71 -14.31 -9.62
CA LYS A 43 21.10 -13.85 -8.36
C LYS A 43 19.66 -14.30 -8.26
N GLU A 44 19.23 -14.59 -7.03
CA GLU A 44 17.82 -14.81 -6.73
C GLU A 44 17.10 -13.46 -6.54
N VAL A 45 15.82 -13.42 -6.91
CA VAL A 45 14.95 -12.25 -6.74
C VAL A 45 13.71 -12.69 -5.98
N ALA A 46 13.32 -11.96 -4.94
CA ALA A 46 12.14 -12.27 -4.14
C ALA A 46 11.33 -11.01 -3.81
N ALA A 47 10.00 -11.13 -3.81
CA ALA A 47 9.11 -10.12 -3.28
C ALA A 47 8.64 -10.51 -1.88
N VAL A 48 8.75 -9.58 -0.94
CA VAL A 48 8.31 -9.75 0.45
C VAL A 48 7.16 -8.79 0.74
N VAL A 49 5.97 -9.34 1.03
CA VAL A 49 4.86 -8.55 1.55
C VAL A 49 5.29 -7.93 2.88
N THR A 50 5.18 -6.62 2.99
CA THR A 50 5.82 -5.85 4.04
C THR A 50 4.80 -5.08 4.88
N GLN A 51 4.84 -5.26 6.19
CA GLN A 51 4.08 -4.47 7.14
C GLN A 51 4.93 -3.32 7.68
N VAL A 52 4.36 -2.11 7.66
CA VAL A 52 4.99 -0.89 8.17
C VAL A 52 4.29 -0.46 9.44
N ILE A 53 5.07 -0.39 10.50
CA ILE A 53 4.60 0.03 11.82
C ILE A 53 4.39 1.55 11.79
N VAL A 54 3.25 1.99 12.32
CA VAL A 54 2.86 3.40 12.44
C VAL A 54 2.37 3.70 13.86
N ASP A 55 2.50 4.95 14.30
CA ASP A 55 1.99 5.37 15.61
C ASP A 55 0.45 5.49 15.57
N LYS A 56 -0.24 4.78 16.46
CA LYS A 56 -1.70 4.86 16.61
C LYS A 56 -2.24 6.27 16.87
N ASN A 57 -1.40 7.16 17.42
CA ASN A 57 -1.76 8.53 17.76
C ASN A 57 -1.34 9.54 16.68
N ASP A 58 -0.87 9.08 15.51
CA ASP A 58 -0.47 9.98 14.42
C ASP A 58 -1.64 10.87 13.97
N GLN A 59 -1.39 12.17 13.83
CA GLN A 59 -2.40 13.15 13.44
C GLN A 59 -3.00 12.87 12.06
N ALA A 60 -2.31 12.14 11.19
CA ALA A 60 -2.79 11.74 9.87
C ALA A 60 -4.08 10.91 9.92
N PHE A 61 -4.38 10.22 11.02
CA PHE A 61 -5.65 9.52 11.21
C PHE A 61 -6.82 10.48 11.36
N THR A 62 -6.60 11.65 11.97
CA THR A 62 -7.62 12.70 12.15
C THR A 62 -7.68 13.70 11.00
N ASN A 63 -6.60 13.85 10.23
CA ASN A 63 -6.55 14.71 9.04
C ASN A 63 -5.99 13.95 7.83
N PRO A 64 -6.84 13.15 7.13
CA PRO A 64 -6.46 12.48 5.89
C PRO A 64 -6.04 13.46 4.80
N THR A 65 -4.88 13.22 4.18
CA THR A 65 -4.32 14.12 3.14
C THR A 65 -3.87 13.41 1.88
N LYS A 66 -3.55 12.10 1.94
CA LYS A 66 -2.98 11.38 0.79
C LYS A 66 -4.08 10.99 -0.19
N PRO A 67 -4.06 11.51 -1.44
CA PRO A 67 -5.09 11.19 -2.42
C PRO A 67 -4.86 9.81 -3.04
N ILE A 68 -5.92 9.02 -3.17
CA ILE A 68 -5.94 7.69 -3.76
C ILE A 68 -7.07 7.55 -4.79
N GLY A 69 -6.96 6.54 -5.65
CA GLY A 69 -8.00 6.24 -6.64
C GLY A 69 -8.14 7.31 -7.74
N PRO A 70 -9.24 7.23 -8.52
CA PRO A 70 -9.48 8.10 -9.67
C PRO A 70 -9.87 9.54 -9.26
N PHE A 71 -9.87 10.44 -10.25
CA PHE A 71 -10.48 11.76 -10.13
C PHE A 71 -11.99 11.67 -10.34
N LEU A 72 -12.75 12.37 -9.51
CA LEU A 72 -14.21 12.49 -9.56
C LEU A 72 -14.61 13.95 -9.78
N SER A 73 -15.83 14.16 -10.26
CA SER A 73 -16.49 15.46 -10.15
C SER A 73 -16.83 15.80 -8.70
N GLU A 74 -17.10 17.07 -8.41
CA GLU A 74 -17.53 17.51 -7.07
C GLU A 74 -18.84 16.83 -6.64
N GLU A 75 -19.79 16.66 -7.57
CA GLU A 75 -21.08 16.02 -7.30
C GLU A 75 -20.91 14.55 -6.93
N GLU A 76 -20.09 13.81 -7.68
CA GLU A 76 -19.79 12.40 -7.39
C GLU A 76 -19.05 12.24 -6.06
N ALA A 77 -18.11 13.12 -5.76
CA ALA A 77 -17.37 13.10 -4.50
C ALA A 77 -18.30 13.37 -3.31
N LYS A 78 -19.17 14.39 -3.38
CA LYS A 78 -20.15 14.70 -2.34
C LYS A 78 -21.09 13.53 -2.07
N LYS A 79 -21.61 12.91 -3.14
CA LYS A 79 -22.45 11.72 -3.02
C LYS A 79 -21.72 10.58 -2.30
N GLN A 80 -20.47 10.30 -2.66
CA GLN A 80 -19.69 9.25 -1.99
C GLN A 80 -19.35 9.60 -0.53
N MET A 81 -19.12 10.87 -0.20
CA MET A 81 -18.94 11.30 1.20
C MET A 81 -20.17 10.97 2.04
N GLU A 82 -21.38 11.26 1.53
CA GLU A 82 -22.65 10.99 2.22
C GLU A 82 -22.92 9.49 2.36
N GLU A 83 -22.67 8.70 1.32
CA GLU A 83 -22.96 7.26 1.31
C GLU A 83 -21.98 6.44 2.16
N THR A 84 -20.70 6.85 2.23
CA THR A 84 -19.63 6.00 2.78
C THR A 84 -18.89 6.61 3.96
N GLY A 85 -19.06 7.91 4.24
CA GLY A 85 -18.28 8.65 5.23
C GLY A 85 -16.80 8.85 4.84
N ALA A 86 -16.40 8.48 3.62
CA ALA A 86 -15.05 8.68 3.15
C ALA A 86 -14.73 10.17 2.94
N SER A 87 -13.49 10.57 3.19
CA SER A 87 -13.02 11.94 2.96
C SER A 87 -12.53 12.11 1.53
N PHE A 88 -12.88 13.24 0.88
CA PHE A 88 -12.32 13.64 -0.41
C PHE A 88 -11.83 15.09 -0.34
N LYS A 89 -10.82 15.41 -1.16
CA LYS A 89 -10.31 16.78 -1.31
C LYS A 89 -10.17 17.11 -2.79
N GLU A 90 -10.33 18.39 -3.10
CA GLU A 90 -10.04 18.97 -4.40
C GLU A 90 -8.52 18.84 -4.68
N ASP A 91 -8.16 18.47 -5.92
CA ASP A 91 -6.78 18.25 -6.33
C ASP A 91 -6.39 19.17 -7.51
N SER A 92 -6.23 20.45 -7.21
CA SER A 92 -5.59 21.47 -8.07
C SER A 92 -6.24 21.64 -9.44
N GLY A 93 -7.57 21.69 -9.49
CA GLY A 93 -8.39 21.84 -10.69
C GLY A 93 -8.59 20.56 -11.49
N ARG A 94 -8.03 19.43 -11.06
CA ARG A 94 -8.14 18.13 -11.77
C ARG A 94 -9.36 17.31 -11.36
N GLY A 95 -10.10 17.79 -10.38
CA GLY A 95 -11.24 17.11 -9.78
C GLY A 95 -10.99 16.75 -8.32
N TRP A 96 -11.85 15.90 -7.78
CA TRP A 96 -11.84 15.47 -6.39
C TRP A 96 -11.30 14.05 -6.26
N ARG A 97 -10.48 13.80 -5.23
CA ARG A 97 -9.94 12.47 -4.95
C ARG A 97 -10.20 12.05 -3.52
N LYS A 98 -10.44 10.75 -3.32
CA LYS A 98 -10.54 10.17 -1.99
C LYS A 98 -9.20 10.38 -1.28
N VAL A 99 -9.23 10.88 -0.06
CA VAL A 99 -8.04 11.02 0.78
C VAL A 99 -8.08 10.02 1.92
N VAL A 100 -6.91 9.47 2.23
CA VAL A 100 -6.72 8.50 3.31
C VAL A 100 -5.64 8.98 4.28
N PRO A 101 -5.62 8.47 5.52
CA PRO A 101 -4.50 8.67 6.42
C PRO A 101 -3.18 8.27 5.77
N SER A 102 -2.14 9.05 6.02
CA SER A 102 -0.77 8.75 5.60
C SER A 102 0.18 8.98 6.77
N PRO A 103 0.06 8.16 7.84
CA PRO A 103 0.87 8.29 9.04
C PRO A 103 2.35 8.07 8.73
N LYS A 104 3.22 8.61 9.57
CA LYS A 104 4.67 8.47 9.41
C LYS A 104 5.09 7.04 9.77
N PRO A 105 5.87 6.36 8.90
CA PRO A 105 6.47 5.07 9.25
C PRO A 105 7.40 5.20 10.46
N VAL A 106 7.26 4.29 11.43
CA VAL A 106 8.17 4.18 12.58
C VAL A 106 9.04 2.91 12.54
N GLY A 107 8.65 1.92 11.74
CA GLY A 107 9.43 0.69 11.57
C GLY A 107 8.90 -0.21 10.45
N ILE A 108 9.66 -1.26 10.14
CA ILE A 108 9.26 -2.33 9.22
C ILE A 108 9.27 -3.64 10.01
N LYS A 109 8.14 -4.35 10.05
CA LYS A 109 8.01 -5.58 10.85
C LYS A 109 8.92 -6.69 10.32
N GLU A 110 9.01 -6.85 9.00
CA GLU A 110 9.84 -7.85 8.34
C GLU A 110 11.30 -7.39 8.14
N ALA A 111 11.75 -6.32 8.79
CA ALA A 111 13.09 -5.74 8.57
C ALA A 111 14.22 -6.76 8.72
N ASN A 112 14.14 -7.65 9.71
CA ASN A 112 15.15 -8.67 9.94
C ASN A 112 15.15 -9.75 8.85
N VAL A 113 13.97 -10.14 8.36
CA VAL A 113 13.85 -11.11 7.25
C VAL A 113 14.41 -10.51 5.97
N ILE A 114 14.02 -9.27 5.66
CA ILE A 114 14.53 -8.52 4.50
C ILE A 114 16.05 -8.39 4.58
N ARG A 115 16.60 -8.04 5.76
CA ARG A 115 18.06 -7.94 5.97
C ARG A 115 18.75 -9.28 5.72
N ASN A 116 18.24 -10.38 6.27
CA ASN A 116 18.83 -11.70 6.07
C ASN A 116 18.89 -12.10 4.58
N LEU A 117 17.83 -11.81 3.81
CA LEU A 117 17.79 -12.07 2.36
C LEU A 117 18.81 -11.22 1.60
N VAL A 118 18.91 -9.93 1.95
CA VAL A 118 19.90 -9.03 1.34
C VAL A 118 21.33 -9.49 1.67
N ASP A 119 21.58 -9.86 2.92
CA ASP A 119 22.89 -10.35 3.38
C ASP A 119 23.26 -11.68 2.70
N SER A 120 22.29 -12.50 2.31
CA SER A 120 22.51 -13.71 1.50
C SER A 120 22.62 -13.45 -0.01
N GLY A 121 22.60 -12.19 -0.45
CA GLY A 121 22.80 -11.79 -1.85
C GLY A 121 21.53 -11.76 -2.72
N VAL A 122 20.36 -11.96 -2.14
CA VAL A 122 19.06 -11.91 -2.85
C VAL A 122 18.71 -10.46 -3.18
N VAL A 123 18.19 -10.23 -4.40
CA VAL A 123 17.56 -8.96 -4.76
C VAL A 123 16.13 -8.94 -4.20
N VAL A 124 15.90 -8.12 -3.17
CA VAL A 124 14.62 -8.09 -2.46
C VAL A 124 13.76 -6.91 -2.93
N VAL A 125 12.56 -7.20 -3.42
CA VAL A 125 11.48 -6.23 -3.64
C VAL A 125 10.62 -6.22 -2.37
N SER A 126 10.51 -5.07 -1.70
CA SER A 126 9.76 -4.93 -0.43
C SER A 126 9.16 -3.53 -0.30
N ALA A 127 8.32 -3.33 0.73
CA ALA A 127 7.66 -2.06 1.05
C ALA A 127 6.88 -1.46 -0.14
N GLY A 128 6.23 -2.29 -0.94
CA GLY A 128 5.47 -1.83 -2.10
C GLY A 128 4.37 -0.85 -1.69
N GLY A 129 4.27 0.29 -2.38
CA GLY A 129 3.32 1.35 -2.01
C GLY A 129 3.59 2.04 -0.65
N GLY A 130 4.71 1.70 0.01
CA GLY A 130 5.08 2.16 1.34
C GLY A 130 4.82 1.14 2.46
N GLY A 131 4.37 -0.08 2.15
CA GLY A 131 4.05 -1.12 3.15
C GLY A 131 2.60 -1.09 3.63
N VAL A 132 2.09 -2.25 4.05
CA VAL A 132 0.79 -2.39 4.72
C VAL A 132 0.87 -1.73 6.11
N PRO A 133 0.13 -0.64 6.38
CA PRO A 133 0.24 0.06 7.66
C PRO A 133 -0.36 -0.78 8.79
N VAL A 134 0.41 -1.00 9.86
CA VAL A 134 -0.03 -1.71 11.06
C VAL A 134 0.32 -0.92 12.31
N ILE A 135 -0.50 -1.06 13.35
CA ILE A 135 -0.21 -0.54 14.68
C ILE A 135 0.39 -1.68 15.50
N GLU A 136 1.51 -1.41 16.17
CA GLU A 136 2.10 -2.38 17.09
C GLU A 136 1.24 -2.45 18.36
N ASP A 137 0.73 -3.64 18.67
CA ASP A 137 0.09 -3.92 19.95
C ASP A 137 1.16 -4.43 20.92
N PRO A 138 1.45 -3.70 22.01
CA PRO A 138 2.47 -4.12 22.98
C PRO A 138 2.13 -5.42 23.72
N THR A 139 0.94 -6.00 23.50
CA THR A 139 0.47 -7.24 24.13
C THR A 139 0.55 -8.48 23.24
N THR A 140 0.93 -8.34 21.97
CA THR A 140 1.09 -9.44 21.00
C THR A 140 2.41 -9.35 20.28
#